data_AF-A0A7X9PKM9-F1
#
_entry.id   AF-A0A7X9PKM9-F1
#
_cell.length_a   1.000
_cell.length_b   1.000
_cell.length_c   1.000
_cell.angle_alpha   90.00
_cell.angle_beta   90.00
_cell.angle_gamma   90.00
#
_symmetry.space_group_name_H-M   'P 1'
#
loop_
_entity.id
_entity.type
_entity.pdbx_description
1 polymer ?
#
loop_
_entity_poly.entity_id
_entity_poly.type
_entity_poly.pdbx_seq_one_letter_code
_entity_poly.pdbx_strand_id
1 'polypeptide(L)'
;RTPEINVNEPRLVAFSCDMATGSNGKVHYKTIGTAPNRVCVVEWLNCYGTFPASMPVLGQLTFQIRIYETSGVIEYVYGYMNMQRRRDVSDLGGIGFGNTNANNGVFYKTTSFSDNSYGTTLPVYLICQNKITTTGEVAGLSSTTDGARRVYRFVPPVAPAAPTGLYFTGISQTSVTLNWTDNATNETHYHIYRSDD
;
A
#
# COMPACT_ATOMS: atom_id res chain seq x y z
N ARG A 1 -8.53 -13.53 -6.54
CA ARG A 1 -8.04 -13.31 -7.93
C ARG A 1 -6.59 -12.88 -7.85
N THR A 2 -5.68 -13.77 -8.24
CA THR A 2 -4.26 -13.44 -8.45
C THR A 2 -4.16 -12.26 -9.42
N PRO A 3 -3.26 -11.29 -9.21
CA PRO A 3 -3.12 -10.16 -10.11
C PRO A 3 -2.94 -10.60 -11.57
N GLU A 4 -3.61 -9.94 -12.51
CA GLU A 4 -3.42 -10.25 -13.93
C GLU A 4 -1.99 -9.87 -14.34
N ILE A 5 -1.26 -10.87 -14.80
CA ILE A 5 0.09 -10.72 -15.35
C ILE A 5 -0.04 -9.86 -16.62
N ASN A 6 0.73 -8.77 -16.71
CA ASN A 6 0.81 -7.80 -17.83
C ASN A 6 -0.20 -6.64 -17.87
N VAL A 7 -1.09 -6.49 -16.89
CA VAL A 7 -1.90 -5.26 -16.74
C VAL A 7 -1.18 -4.20 -15.90
N ASN A 8 -0.61 -3.18 -16.54
CA ASN A 8 0.12 -2.11 -15.85
C ASN A 8 -0.84 -1.17 -15.09
N GLU A 9 -1.18 -1.53 -13.86
CA GLU A 9 -2.09 -0.75 -13.01
C GLU A 9 -1.53 -0.57 -11.60
N PRO A 10 -1.79 0.59 -10.95
CA PRO A 10 -1.45 0.78 -9.56
C PRO A 10 -2.34 -0.10 -8.67
N ARG A 11 -1.75 -0.72 -7.64
CA ARG A 11 -2.44 -1.66 -6.75
C ARG A 11 -2.10 -1.38 -5.29
N LEU A 12 -3.12 -1.37 -4.45
CA LEU A 12 -2.99 -1.47 -3.00
C LEU A 12 -3.44 -2.86 -2.57
N VAL A 13 -2.58 -3.58 -1.86
CA VAL A 13 -2.81 -4.97 -1.46
C VAL A 13 -2.68 -5.05 0.06
N ALA A 14 -3.78 -4.86 0.77
CA ALA A 14 -3.79 -5.06 2.23
C ALA A 14 -3.83 -6.55 2.58
N PHE A 15 -4.51 -7.37 1.81
CA PHE A 15 -4.43 -8.81 1.96
C PHE A 15 -4.91 -9.41 0.65
N SER A 16 -4.09 -10.26 0.05
CA SER A 16 -4.47 -10.99 -1.15
C SER A 16 -4.50 -12.45 -0.82
N CYS A 17 -5.67 -13.05 -0.87
CA CYS A 17 -5.89 -14.46 -1.17
C CYS A 17 -7.23 -14.55 -1.92
N ASP A 18 -7.70 -15.75 -2.23
CA ASP A 18 -9.08 -15.90 -2.65
C ASP A 18 -9.98 -15.58 -1.42
N MET A 19 -10.80 -14.53 -1.51
CA MET A 19 -11.65 -14.02 -0.42
C MET A 19 -13.05 -13.62 -0.88
N ALA A 20 -14.01 -13.62 0.04
CA ALA A 20 -15.31 -12.96 -0.15
C ALA A 20 -15.86 -12.38 1.16
N THR A 21 -16.91 -11.57 1.07
CA THR A 21 -17.66 -11.05 2.23
C THR A 21 -18.46 -12.17 2.87
N GLY A 22 -18.31 -12.37 4.19
CA GLY A 22 -19.17 -13.28 4.93
C GLY A 22 -20.61 -12.77 4.98
N SER A 23 -21.54 -13.65 5.35
CA SER A 23 -22.95 -13.28 5.58
C SER A 23 -23.16 -12.26 6.70
N ASN A 24 -22.16 -12.08 7.57
CA ASN A 24 -22.07 -11.07 8.62
C ASN A 24 -21.11 -9.92 8.27
N GLY A 25 -20.69 -9.80 7.01
CA GLY A 25 -19.60 -8.94 6.59
C GLY A 25 -19.96 -7.99 5.46
N LYS A 26 -19.04 -7.05 5.21
CA LYS A 26 -19.15 -6.05 4.15
C LYS A 26 -17.78 -5.48 3.81
N VAL A 27 -17.69 -4.85 2.64
CA VAL A 27 -16.60 -3.92 2.32
C VAL A 27 -17.22 -2.53 2.25
N HIS A 28 -16.64 -1.58 2.97
CA HIS A 28 -17.13 -0.20 3.02
C HIS A 28 -15.97 0.77 3.23
N TYR A 29 -16.23 2.06 3.05
CA TYR A 29 -15.23 3.09 3.30
C TYR A 29 -15.85 4.29 4.01
N LYS A 30 -15.00 5.05 4.68
CA LYS A 30 -15.36 6.34 5.27
C LYS A 30 -14.16 7.28 5.22
N THR A 31 -14.39 8.53 4.87
CA THR A 31 -13.41 9.60 5.05
C THR A 31 -13.64 10.25 6.42
N ILE A 32 -12.61 10.34 7.23
CA ILE A 32 -12.63 10.98 8.55
C ILE A 32 -11.68 12.18 8.58
N GLY A 33 -11.87 13.07 9.53
CA GLY A 33 -11.09 14.31 9.66
C GLY A 33 -11.59 15.45 8.77
N THR A 34 -10.82 16.53 8.73
CA THR A 34 -11.12 17.74 7.94
C THR A 34 -9.95 18.04 7.02
N ALA A 35 -10.22 18.61 5.84
CA ALA A 35 -9.16 19.01 4.92
C ALA A 35 -8.18 20.00 5.59
N PRO A 36 -6.87 19.92 5.30
CA PRO A 36 -6.21 18.96 4.41
C PRO A 36 -5.84 17.62 5.09
N ASN A 37 -6.21 17.39 6.35
CA ASN A 37 -5.77 16.24 7.15
C ASN A 37 -6.82 15.12 7.21
N ARG A 38 -7.43 14.76 6.07
CA ARG A 38 -8.39 13.66 6.01
C ARG A 38 -7.70 12.30 5.95
N VAL A 39 -8.40 11.27 6.41
CA VAL A 39 -8.01 9.87 6.25
C VAL A 39 -9.15 9.13 5.57
N CYS A 40 -8.89 8.54 4.40
CA CYS A 40 -9.81 7.57 3.80
C CYS A 40 -9.54 6.19 4.42
N VAL A 41 -10.53 5.65 5.12
CA VAL A 41 -10.47 4.31 5.72
C VAL A 41 -11.35 3.39 4.89
N VAL A 42 -10.74 2.41 4.23
CA VAL A 42 -11.44 1.30 3.57
C VAL A 42 -11.34 0.10 4.49
N GLU A 43 -12.46 -0.52 4.81
CA GLU A 43 -12.51 -1.67 5.72
C GLU A 43 -13.18 -2.86 5.03
N TRP A 44 -12.52 -4.01 5.16
CA TRP A 44 -13.08 -5.32 4.92
C TRP A 44 -13.49 -5.85 6.29
N LEU A 45 -14.78 -5.84 6.58
CA LEU A 45 -15.34 -6.28 7.85
C LEU A 45 -15.90 -7.69 7.68
N ASN A 46 -15.43 -8.64 8.49
CA ASN A 46 -15.91 -10.02 8.49
C ASN A 46 -15.93 -10.66 7.09
N CYS A 47 -14.82 -10.57 6.36
CA CYS A 47 -14.58 -11.38 5.17
C CYS A 47 -14.13 -12.80 5.54
N TYR A 48 -14.09 -13.71 4.58
CA TYR A 48 -13.53 -15.06 4.75
C TYR A 48 -12.59 -15.42 3.59
N GLY A 49 -11.69 -16.38 3.81
CA GLY A 49 -10.83 -16.99 2.78
C GLY A 49 -11.50 -18.22 2.13
N THR A 50 -11.26 -18.49 0.84
CA THR A 50 -12.18 -19.29 0.00
C THR A 50 -12.27 -20.81 0.19
N PHE A 51 -13.14 -21.38 -0.67
CA PHE A 51 -13.67 -22.74 -0.80
C PHE A 51 -14.67 -23.14 0.29
N PRO A 52 -15.82 -22.46 0.35
CA PRO A 52 -16.87 -22.86 1.25
C PRO A 52 -17.49 -24.20 0.81
N ALA A 53 -17.41 -25.23 1.67
CA ALA A 53 -18.13 -26.50 1.49
C ALA A 53 -19.66 -26.32 1.50
N SER A 54 -20.13 -25.25 2.12
CA SER A 54 -21.53 -24.85 2.19
C SER A 54 -21.63 -23.34 2.44
N MET A 55 -22.69 -22.73 1.91
CA MET A 55 -23.04 -21.32 2.11
C MET A 55 -24.32 -21.21 2.95
N PRO A 56 -24.50 -20.13 3.73
CA PRO A 56 -23.58 -19.00 3.91
C PRO A 56 -22.42 -19.31 4.88
N VAL A 57 -21.34 -18.52 4.80
CA VAL A 57 -20.22 -18.54 5.76
C VAL A 57 -20.21 -17.25 6.57
N LEU A 58 -20.01 -17.34 7.88
CA LEU A 58 -19.69 -16.19 8.73
C LEU A 58 -18.22 -15.85 8.50
N GLY A 59 -17.87 -14.62 8.17
CA GLY A 59 -16.47 -14.23 8.00
C GLY A 59 -15.79 -13.81 9.29
N GLN A 60 -14.47 -14.03 9.33
CA GLN A 60 -13.57 -13.79 10.46
C GLN A 60 -12.27 -13.09 10.06
N LEU A 61 -12.29 -12.36 8.93
CA LEU A 61 -11.21 -11.51 8.47
C LEU A 61 -11.64 -10.07 8.53
N THR A 62 -11.00 -9.29 9.40
CA THR A 62 -11.24 -7.86 9.52
C THR A 62 -9.94 -7.09 9.44
N PHE A 63 -9.83 -6.22 8.43
CA PHE A 63 -8.66 -5.38 8.21
C PHE A 63 -9.03 -4.11 7.45
N GLN A 64 -8.13 -3.13 7.49
CA GLN A 64 -8.33 -1.81 6.93
C GLN A 64 -7.15 -1.37 6.07
N ILE A 65 -7.44 -0.55 5.07
CA ILE A 65 -6.49 0.39 4.46
C ILE A 65 -6.82 1.78 4.97
N ARG A 66 -5.80 2.54 5.39
CA ARG A 66 -5.93 3.95 5.74
C ARG A 66 -5.01 4.78 4.87
N ILE A 67 -5.57 5.74 4.13
CA ILE A 67 -4.84 6.63 3.22
C ILE A 67 -4.92 8.04 3.78
N TYR A 68 -3.77 8.62 4.09
CA TYR A 68 -3.65 9.94 4.72
C TYR A 68 -3.40 11.00 3.66
N GLU A 69 -4.23 12.04 3.63
CA GLU A 69 -4.23 13.07 2.59
C GLU A 69 -2.91 13.88 2.55
N THR A 70 -2.61 14.68 3.58
CA THR A 70 -1.41 15.55 3.58
C THR A 70 -0.10 14.77 3.52
N SER A 71 0.01 13.67 4.26
CA SER A 71 1.28 12.97 4.44
C SER A 71 1.56 11.94 3.35
N GLY A 72 0.55 11.56 2.57
CA GLY A 72 0.63 10.44 1.62
C GLY A 72 0.89 9.08 2.28
N VAL A 73 0.83 8.99 3.62
CA VAL A 73 1.04 7.75 4.35
C VAL A 73 -0.06 6.75 4.02
N ILE A 74 0.31 5.48 3.88
CA ILE A 74 -0.61 4.36 3.73
C ILE A 74 -0.40 3.41 4.90
N GLU A 75 -1.48 3.04 5.59
CA GLU A 75 -1.45 2.01 6.63
C GLU A 75 -2.34 0.84 6.26
N TYR A 76 -1.86 -0.36 6.56
CA TYR A 76 -2.67 -1.57 6.61
C TYR A 76 -2.78 -2.03 8.06
N VAL A 77 -4.01 -2.10 8.56
CA VAL A 77 -4.30 -2.37 9.97
C VAL A 77 -5.13 -3.64 10.07
N TYR A 78 -4.65 -4.62 10.84
CA TYR A 78 -5.27 -5.94 10.93
C TYR A 78 -5.90 -6.14 12.30
N GLY A 79 -7.19 -6.47 12.30
CA GLY A 79 -7.92 -6.94 13.47
C GLY A 79 -7.90 -8.46 13.52
N TYR A 80 -9.05 -9.06 13.78
CA TYR A 80 -9.17 -10.51 13.82
C TYR A 80 -8.96 -11.09 12.41
N MET A 81 -7.98 -11.97 12.26
CA MET A 81 -7.63 -12.59 10.99
C MET A 81 -7.59 -14.10 11.16
N ASN A 82 -8.73 -14.77 10.95
CA ASN A 82 -8.83 -16.22 11.01
C ASN A 82 -9.26 -16.82 9.65
N MET A 83 -8.40 -17.67 9.11
CA MET A 83 -8.64 -18.45 7.90
C MET A 83 -9.55 -19.62 8.24
N GLN A 84 -10.84 -19.48 7.94
CA GLN A 84 -11.85 -20.49 8.29
C GLN A 84 -11.90 -21.70 7.37
N ARG A 85 -11.53 -21.51 6.10
CA ARG A 85 -11.47 -22.55 5.08
C ARG A 85 -10.27 -22.25 4.19
N ARG A 86 -9.55 -23.31 3.85
CA ARG A 86 -8.26 -23.26 3.19
C ARG A 86 -8.18 -24.36 2.13
N ARG A 87 -7.60 -24.05 0.98
CA ARG A 87 -7.15 -25.06 0.01
C ARG A 87 -5.74 -25.52 0.37
N ASP A 88 -5.46 -26.82 0.32
CA ASP A 88 -4.18 -27.36 0.80
C ASP A 88 -2.94 -26.90 0.01
N VAL A 89 -3.09 -26.36 -1.20
CA VAL A 89 -1.98 -26.16 -2.13
C VAL A 89 -1.79 -24.76 -2.76
N SER A 90 -2.60 -23.72 -2.52
CA SER A 90 -2.37 -22.45 -3.24
C SER A 90 -2.86 -21.12 -2.63
N ASP A 91 -3.29 -21.08 -1.37
CA ASP A 91 -3.64 -19.79 -0.76
C ASP A 91 -2.38 -19.07 -0.27
N LEU A 92 -1.94 -18.12 -1.08
CA LEU A 92 -0.85 -17.23 -0.77
C LEU A 92 -1.42 -15.90 -0.30
N GLY A 93 -0.91 -15.40 0.81
CA GLY A 93 -1.24 -14.11 1.39
C GLY A 93 -0.22 -13.03 1.00
N GLY A 94 -0.67 -11.93 0.40
CA GLY A 94 0.19 -10.80 0.03
C GLY A 94 -0.17 -9.50 0.74
N ILE A 95 0.85 -8.70 1.09
CA ILE A 95 0.71 -7.34 1.63
C ILE A 95 1.70 -6.43 0.91
N GLY A 96 1.24 -5.30 0.38
CA GLY A 96 2.10 -4.35 -0.30
C GLY A 96 1.36 -3.34 -1.16
N PHE A 97 2.10 -2.61 -1.98
CA PHE A 97 1.56 -1.80 -3.07
C PHE A 97 2.55 -1.74 -4.22
N GLY A 98 2.04 -1.49 -5.43
CA GLY A 98 2.85 -1.33 -6.63
C GLY A 98 2.23 -0.27 -7.55
N ASN A 99 3.08 0.48 -8.24
CA ASN A 99 2.66 1.49 -9.22
C ASN A 99 2.70 0.97 -10.67
N THR A 100 3.39 -0.15 -10.91
CA THR A 100 3.50 -0.81 -12.20
C THR A 100 3.63 -2.33 -12.02
N ASN A 101 3.48 -3.09 -13.11
CA ASN A 101 3.87 -4.50 -13.14
C ASN A 101 5.38 -4.72 -13.35
N ALA A 102 6.14 -3.65 -13.60
CA ALA A 102 7.58 -3.74 -13.84
C ALA A 102 8.36 -3.82 -12.52
N ASN A 103 9.58 -4.36 -12.57
CA ASN A 103 10.43 -4.69 -11.42
C ASN A 103 10.91 -3.49 -10.57
N ASN A 104 10.40 -2.28 -10.77
CA ASN A 104 10.90 -1.08 -10.12
C ASN A 104 9.77 -0.33 -9.41
N GLY A 105 9.71 -0.40 -8.07
CA GLY A 105 8.84 0.45 -7.25
C GLY A 105 7.71 -0.26 -6.49
N VAL A 106 7.80 -1.58 -6.29
CA VAL A 106 6.79 -2.36 -5.55
C VAL A 106 7.29 -2.61 -4.12
N PHE A 107 6.54 -2.19 -3.10
CA PHE A 107 6.83 -2.50 -1.69
C PHE A 107 6.03 -3.72 -1.24
N TYR A 108 6.68 -4.82 -0.84
CA TYR A 108 5.97 -6.02 -0.35
C TYR A 108 6.72 -6.82 0.73
N LYS A 109 6.00 -7.73 1.40
CA LYS A 109 6.53 -8.67 2.43
C LYS A 109 7.12 -9.96 1.87
N THR A 110 8.40 -10.21 2.17
CA THR A 110 9.23 -11.22 1.50
C THR A 110 9.17 -12.63 2.11
N THR A 111 8.81 -12.79 3.38
CA THR A 111 8.99 -14.09 4.07
C THR A 111 7.92 -14.46 5.12
N SER A 112 7.40 -13.50 5.89
CA SER A 112 6.42 -13.72 6.93
C SER A 112 5.61 -12.47 7.26
N PHE A 113 4.40 -12.65 7.79
CA PHE A 113 3.59 -11.58 8.37
C PHE A 113 4.10 -11.08 9.74
N SER A 114 4.99 -11.81 10.40
CA SER A 114 5.69 -11.30 11.58
C SER A 114 6.84 -10.34 11.22
N ASP A 115 7.29 -10.33 9.96
CA ASP A 115 8.41 -9.51 9.52
C ASP A 115 7.98 -8.10 9.09
N ASN A 116 8.79 -7.10 9.47
CA ASN A 116 8.65 -5.69 9.10
C ASN A 116 9.48 -5.30 7.86
N SER A 117 10.35 -6.18 7.37
CA SER A 117 11.12 -5.98 6.14
C SER A 117 10.23 -5.85 4.92
N TYR A 118 10.69 -5.11 3.92
CA TYR A 118 10.04 -4.98 2.61
C TYR A 118 11.08 -5.03 1.49
N GLY A 119 10.71 -5.59 0.34
CA GLY A 119 11.48 -5.46 -0.89
C GLY A 119 10.94 -4.34 -1.77
N THR A 120 11.80 -3.67 -2.55
CA THR A 120 11.45 -2.53 -3.44
C THR A 120 11.74 -2.79 -4.92
N THR A 121 12.49 -3.86 -5.21
CA THR A 121 13.04 -4.20 -6.56
C THR A 121 12.59 -5.57 -7.05
N LEU A 122 11.66 -6.19 -6.32
CA LEU A 122 11.29 -7.57 -6.55
C LEU A 122 10.08 -7.65 -7.50
N PRO A 123 10.02 -8.66 -8.39
CA PRO A 123 8.93 -8.79 -9.37
C PRO A 123 7.53 -8.90 -8.78
N VAL A 124 6.55 -8.32 -9.51
CA VAL A 124 5.12 -8.33 -9.16
C VAL A 124 4.54 -9.75 -9.02
N TYR A 125 5.10 -10.75 -9.70
CA TYR A 125 4.64 -12.15 -9.61
C TYR A 125 5.13 -12.87 -8.34
N LEU A 126 6.08 -12.27 -7.61
CA LEU A 126 6.45 -12.70 -6.26
C LEU A 126 5.56 -12.04 -5.19
N ILE A 127 4.56 -11.24 -5.58
CA ILE A 127 3.55 -10.73 -4.64
C ILE A 127 2.71 -11.92 -4.17
N CYS A 128 2.52 -12.02 -2.86
CA CYS A 128 1.89 -13.16 -2.19
C CYS A 128 2.79 -14.40 -2.18
N GLN A 129 3.87 -14.41 -1.40
CA GLN A 129 4.61 -15.66 -1.13
C GLN A 129 4.37 -16.23 0.26
N ASN A 130 3.70 -15.47 1.14
CA ASN A 130 3.42 -15.97 2.48
C ASN A 130 2.32 -17.01 2.38
N LYS A 131 2.75 -18.28 2.32
CA LYS A 131 1.84 -19.41 2.30
C LYS A 131 1.04 -19.42 3.59
N ILE A 132 -0.26 -19.38 3.45
CA ILE A 132 -1.16 -19.70 4.56
C ILE A 132 -1.17 -21.24 4.60
N THR A 133 -0.70 -21.83 5.70
CA THR A 133 -0.40 -23.28 5.79
C THR A 133 -1.43 -24.07 6.59
N THR A 134 -2.35 -23.42 7.30
CA THR A 134 -3.42 -24.08 8.06
C THR A 134 -4.67 -23.20 8.13
N THR A 135 -5.82 -23.84 8.34
CA THR A 135 -7.01 -23.17 8.89
C THR A 135 -6.69 -22.63 10.29
N GLY A 136 -7.30 -21.52 10.70
CA GLY A 136 -7.10 -20.88 11.98
C GLY A 136 -6.52 -19.48 11.87
N GLU A 137 -6.04 -18.95 12.99
CA GLU A 137 -5.53 -17.58 13.04
C GLU A 137 -4.28 -17.41 12.17
N VAL A 138 -4.26 -16.31 11.41
CA VAL A 138 -3.12 -15.94 10.58
C VAL A 138 -2.03 -15.38 11.48
N ALA A 139 -1.04 -16.22 11.77
CA ALA A 139 0.10 -15.86 12.61
C ALA A 139 0.77 -14.57 12.14
N GLY A 140 1.05 -13.65 13.06
CA GLY A 140 1.69 -12.37 12.78
C GLY A 140 0.76 -11.26 12.24
N LEU A 141 -0.49 -11.57 11.88
CA LEU A 141 -1.51 -10.57 11.51
C LEU A 141 -2.66 -10.47 12.51
N SER A 142 -3.18 -11.62 12.95
CA SER A 142 -4.42 -11.67 13.75
C SER A 142 -4.25 -11.02 15.11
N SER A 143 -5.22 -10.18 15.49
CA SER A 143 -5.35 -9.65 16.85
C SER A 143 -6.81 -9.42 17.20
N THR A 144 -7.25 -9.93 18.36
CA THR A 144 -8.59 -9.67 18.91
C THR A 144 -8.68 -8.35 19.66
N THR A 145 -7.55 -7.71 19.97
CA THR A 145 -7.48 -6.48 20.79
C THR A 145 -7.01 -5.29 19.95
N ASP A 146 -7.78 -4.20 19.95
CA ASP A 146 -7.53 -3.01 19.11
C ASP A 146 -6.12 -2.41 19.30
N GLY A 147 -5.65 -2.30 20.55
CA GLY A 147 -4.32 -1.78 20.88
C GLY A 147 -3.14 -2.72 20.56
N ALA A 148 -3.42 -3.98 20.20
CA ALA A 148 -2.43 -4.97 19.81
C ALA A 148 -2.52 -5.32 18.32
N ARG A 149 -3.20 -4.49 17.53
CA ARG A 149 -3.35 -4.71 16.09
C ARG A 149 -2.02 -4.59 15.38
N ARG A 150 -1.76 -5.50 14.45
CA ARG A 150 -0.64 -5.38 13.54
C ARG A 150 -0.91 -4.20 12.60
N VAL A 151 0.10 -3.33 12.43
CA VAL A 151 0.06 -2.21 11.49
C VAL A 151 1.29 -2.26 10.61
N TYR A 152 1.07 -2.23 9.29
CA TYR A 152 2.12 -1.91 8.34
C TYR A 152 1.93 -0.49 7.85
N ARG A 153 2.95 0.34 8.07
CA ARG A 153 2.92 1.77 7.74
C ARG A 153 3.96 2.06 6.69
N PHE A 154 3.50 2.57 5.55
CA PHE A 154 4.33 2.99 4.43
C PHE A 154 4.34 4.51 4.39
N VAL A 155 5.54 5.07 4.50
CA VAL A 155 5.76 6.51 4.55
C VAL A 155 6.48 6.91 3.25
N PRO A 156 5.88 7.80 2.44
CA PRO A 156 6.58 8.34 1.27
C PRO A 156 7.90 9.01 1.68
N PRO A 157 8.93 8.98 0.84
CA PRO A 157 10.13 9.77 1.08
C PRO A 157 9.77 11.26 1.13
N VAL A 158 10.52 12.01 1.93
CA VAL A 158 10.34 13.45 2.05
C VAL A 158 10.66 14.10 0.70
N ALA A 159 9.75 14.95 0.20
CA ALA A 159 9.98 15.69 -1.03
C ALA A 159 11.20 16.63 -0.85
N PRO A 160 12.03 16.85 -1.90
CA PRO A 160 13.09 17.84 -1.85
C PRO A 160 12.56 19.23 -1.50
N ALA A 161 13.30 19.97 -0.67
CA ALA A 161 12.97 21.34 -0.39
C ALA A 161 13.04 22.18 -1.67
N ALA A 162 12.06 23.05 -1.88
CA ALA A 162 12.05 23.88 -3.09
C ALA A 162 13.26 24.83 -3.11
N PRO A 163 13.93 25.00 -4.26
CA PRO A 163 14.96 26.03 -4.41
C PRO A 163 14.33 27.42 -4.23
N THR A 164 15.12 28.36 -3.74
CA THR A 164 14.63 29.74 -3.48
C THR A 164 15.52 30.77 -4.14
N GLY A 165 15.02 32.01 -4.24
CA GLY A 165 15.82 33.13 -4.71
C GLY A 165 16.27 32.98 -6.16
N LEU A 166 15.38 32.55 -7.06
CA LEU A 166 15.69 32.52 -8.49
C LEU A 166 15.98 33.94 -8.99
N TYR A 167 17.15 34.14 -9.60
CA TYR A 167 17.53 35.38 -10.27
C TYR A 167 18.34 35.11 -11.54
N PHE A 168 18.45 36.14 -12.38
CA PHE A 168 19.04 36.04 -13.71
C PHE A 168 20.30 36.91 -13.81
N THR A 169 21.32 36.39 -14.50
CA THR A 169 22.54 37.13 -14.85
C THR A 169 22.93 36.82 -16.30
N GLY A 170 23.94 37.52 -16.84
CA GLY A 170 24.47 37.20 -18.18
C GLY A 170 23.45 37.30 -19.31
N ILE A 171 22.51 38.24 -19.20
CA ILE A 171 21.40 38.39 -20.15
C ILE A 171 21.93 38.93 -21.48
N SER A 172 21.66 38.20 -22.56
CA SER A 172 21.89 38.61 -23.94
C SER A 172 20.62 38.37 -24.77
N GLN A 173 20.67 38.69 -26.06
CA GLN A 173 19.56 38.44 -26.97
C GLN A 173 19.19 36.96 -27.09
N THR A 174 20.15 36.04 -26.87
CA THR A 174 19.96 34.60 -27.07
C THR A 174 20.36 33.75 -25.88
N SER A 175 20.78 34.35 -24.76
CA SER A 175 21.24 33.63 -23.57
C SER A 175 20.83 34.32 -22.27
N VAL A 176 20.62 33.52 -21.23
CA VAL A 176 20.48 33.98 -19.86
C VAL A 176 21.05 32.92 -18.93
N THR A 177 21.67 33.34 -17.83
CA THR A 177 22.10 32.45 -16.75
C THR A 177 21.08 32.49 -15.63
N LEU A 178 20.58 31.32 -15.22
CA LEU A 178 19.69 31.16 -14.07
C LEU A 178 20.51 30.80 -12.84
N ASN A 179 20.22 31.45 -11.72
CA ASN A 179 20.87 31.19 -10.43
C ASN A 179 19.79 31.07 -9.36
N TRP A 180 19.97 30.16 -8.42
CA TRP A 180 19.08 29.96 -7.27
C TRP A 180 19.86 29.41 -6.08
N THR A 181 19.26 29.44 -4.90
CA THR A 181 19.77 28.74 -3.72
C THR A 181 19.23 27.32 -3.70
N ASP A 182 20.13 26.35 -3.65
CA ASP A 182 19.80 24.95 -3.34
C ASP A 182 19.47 24.82 -1.85
N ASN A 183 18.28 24.35 -1.54
CA ASN A 183 17.81 24.14 -0.17
C ASN A 183 17.64 22.66 0.17
N ALA A 184 17.89 21.76 -0.78
CA ALA A 184 17.68 20.34 -0.65
C ALA A 184 19.02 19.59 -0.61
N THR A 185 18.96 18.34 -0.15
CA THR A 185 20.11 17.43 -0.19
C THR A 185 19.71 16.05 -0.71
N ASN A 186 18.51 15.95 -1.28
CA ASN A 186 17.82 14.71 -1.64
C ASN A 186 17.13 14.82 -3.01
N GLU A 187 17.39 15.90 -3.73
CA GLU A 187 17.06 16.11 -5.13
C GLU A 187 17.97 15.26 -6.03
N THR A 188 17.45 14.88 -7.19
CA THR A 188 18.24 14.21 -8.23
C THR A 188 18.57 15.17 -9.36
N HIS A 189 17.67 16.13 -9.63
CA HIS A 189 17.80 17.10 -10.70
C HIS A 189 16.80 18.26 -10.50
N TYR A 190 17.08 19.37 -11.17
CA TYR A 190 16.17 20.50 -11.31
C TYR A 190 15.43 20.44 -12.64
N HIS A 191 14.12 20.73 -12.61
CA HIS A 191 13.36 20.99 -13.82
C HIS A 191 13.27 22.50 -14.03
N ILE A 192 13.74 22.96 -15.19
CA ILE A 192 13.65 24.37 -15.60
C ILE A 192 12.46 24.49 -16.54
N TYR A 193 11.46 25.27 -16.14
CA TYR A 193 10.30 25.58 -16.94
C TYR A 193 10.39 27.04 -17.42
N ARG A 194 10.15 27.25 -18.70
CA ARG A 194 9.95 28.58 -19.30
C ARG A 194 8.54 28.60 -19.87
N SER A 195 7.78 29.63 -19.58
CA SER A 195 6.51 29.94 -20.25
C SER A 195 6.71 31.28 -20.94
N ASP A 196 6.27 31.36 -22.19
CA ASP A 196 6.24 32.59 -22.99
C ASP A 196 4.85 33.28 -22.84
N ASP A 197 4.18 32.98 -21.70
CA ASP A 197 2.73 32.95 -21.40
C ASP A 197 2.04 31.61 -21.73
#